data_AF-Q5YBD0-F1
#
_entry.id   AF-Q5YBD0-F1
#
_cell.length_a   1.000
_cell.length_b   1.000
_cell.length_c   1.000
_cell.angle_alpha   90.00
_cell.angle_beta   90.00
_cell.angle_gamma   90.00
#
_symmetry.space_group_name_H-M   'P 1'
#
loop_
_entity.id
_entity.type
_entity.pdbx_description
1 polymer ?
#
loop_
_entity_poly.entity_id
_entity_poly.type
_entity_poly.pdbx_seq_one_letter_code
_entity_poly.pdbx_strand_id
1 'polypeptide(L)'
;VETEHLLKALLEQPNGLARRIASKAGLVPTTLLDKTEAFVRRQPRVSGASEQVLGRSLETLVVRAEALAKRWGDRYVSVEALVMAYADDARFGRDLFKELGVTQASLEAVVQELRGGRSVQDQNPEGKYEALAKYGRDLTAAAREGKLDPVIGRDDEVRRCIQILSRRTKNNPVLIGEPGVGKTAVAEGLAQRIVQGDVPDSLQNRTLISLDVGALIAGAKFRGEFEERLKAVIKEVQDSQGGVVLFIDEIHTIVGAGRGEGSMDAGNLLKPMLARGELRCIGATTLDEYRECIEKDAALERRFQQILVEAPSVEETISILRGLRE
;
A
#
# COMPACT_ATOMS: atom_id res chain seq x y z
N VAL A 1 12.04 29.61 15.62
CA VAL A 1 11.66 28.63 14.57
C VAL A 1 10.78 29.33 13.56
N GLU A 2 11.06 29.17 12.28
CA GLU A 2 10.42 29.90 11.17
C GLU A 2 10.03 28.93 10.04
N THR A 3 9.36 29.41 8.99
CA THR A 3 8.82 28.55 7.91
C THR A 3 9.89 27.69 7.25
N GLU A 4 11.12 28.19 7.06
CA GLU A 4 12.22 27.42 6.48
C GLU A 4 12.65 26.23 7.32
N HIS A 5 12.49 26.31 8.64
CA HIS A 5 12.82 25.22 9.56
C HIS A 5 11.76 24.12 9.50
N LEU A 6 10.49 24.51 9.40
CA LEU A 6 9.39 23.55 9.25
C LEU A 6 9.49 22.83 7.89
N LEU A 7 9.71 23.55 6.79
CA LEU A 7 9.85 22.91 5.48
C LEU A 7 11.03 21.94 5.45
N LYS A 8 12.17 22.33 6.04
CA LYS A 8 13.33 21.43 6.20
C LYS A 8 12.93 20.16 6.94
N ALA A 9 12.28 20.28 8.10
CA ALA A 9 11.88 19.12 8.90
C ALA A 9 10.89 18.19 8.17
N LEU A 10 9.97 18.75 7.38
CA LEU A 10 9.06 17.97 6.54
C LEU A 10 9.81 17.22 5.41
N LEU A 11 10.82 17.87 4.82
CA LEU A 11 11.61 17.31 3.72
C LEU A 11 12.74 16.39 4.20
N GLU A 12 13.15 16.41 5.46
CA GLU A 12 14.17 15.48 5.99
C GLU A 12 13.63 14.05 6.15
N GLN A 13 12.31 13.87 6.16
CA GLN A 13 11.66 12.57 6.27
C GLN A 13 11.80 11.80 4.95
N PRO A 14 12.56 10.68 4.88
CA PRO A 14 12.92 10.01 3.63
C PRO A 14 11.72 9.56 2.79
N ASN A 15 10.62 9.18 3.45
CA ASN A 15 9.36 8.76 2.84
C ASN A 15 8.19 9.69 3.23
N GLY A 16 8.48 10.90 3.69
CA GLY A 16 7.46 11.84 4.15
C GLY A 16 6.57 12.34 3.02
N LEU A 17 5.33 12.70 3.36
CA LEU A 17 4.34 13.15 2.37
C LEU A 17 4.78 14.43 1.63
N ALA A 18 5.54 15.31 2.27
CA ALA A 18 6.09 16.51 1.65
C ALA A 18 7.03 16.19 0.47
N ARG A 19 7.87 15.15 0.59
CA ARG A 19 8.74 14.71 -0.53
C ARG A 19 7.90 14.16 -1.69
N ARG A 20 6.85 13.40 -1.40
CA ARG A 20 5.95 12.86 -2.43
C ARG A 20 5.19 13.95 -3.17
N ILE A 21 4.65 14.93 -2.43
CA ILE A 21 4.00 16.11 -3.02
C ILE A 21 4.98 16.83 -3.95
N ALA A 22 6.23 17.05 -3.50
CA ALA A 22 7.27 17.66 -4.33
C ALA A 22 7.53 16.84 -5.61
N SER A 23 7.76 15.52 -5.50
CA SER A 23 7.99 14.65 -6.66
C SER A 23 6.83 14.69 -7.67
N LYS A 24 5.58 14.58 -7.19
CA LYS A 24 4.40 14.64 -8.06
C LYS A 24 4.17 16.02 -8.67
N ALA A 25 4.59 17.09 -8.00
CA ALA A 25 4.57 18.44 -8.53
C ALA A 25 5.69 18.71 -9.57
N GLY A 26 6.47 17.69 -9.94
CA GLY A 26 7.55 17.80 -10.92
C GLY A 26 8.86 18.30 -10.33
N LEU A 27 8.99 18.35 -9.00
CA LEU A 27 10.23 18.72 -8.32
C LEU A 27 11.10 17.52 -8.01
N VAL A 28 12.40 17.75 -7.95
CA VAL A 28 13.34 16.82 -7.31
C VAL A 28 13.39 17.15 -5.81
N PRO A 29 12.93 16.26 -4.90
CA PRO A 29 12.83 16.59 -3.47
C PRO A 29 14.17 16.94 -2.82
N THR A 30 15.27 16.33 -3.29
CA THR A 30 16.62 16.65 -2.82
C THR A 30 16.99 18.09 -3.17
N THR A 31 16.71 18.54 -4.40
CA THR A 31 16.94 19.94 -4.81
C THR A 31 16.12 20.93 -3.98
N LEU A 32 14.86 20.60 -3.66
CA LEU A 32 14.03 21.44 -2.81
C LEU A 32 14.58 21.52 -1.38
N LEU A 33 15.03 20.38 -0.81
CA LEU A 33 15.68 20.34 0.49
C LEU A 33 16.98 21.16 0.48
N ASP A 34 17.84 20.97 -0.50
CA ASP A 34 19.13 21.67 -0.61
C ASP A 34 18.95 23.20 -0.66
N LYS A 35 17.98 23.69 -1.44
CA LYS A 35 17.64 25.12 -1.50
C LYS A 35 17.06 25.63 -0.17
N THR A 36 16.22 24.84 0.48
CA THR A 36 15.69 25.16 1.82
C THR A 36 16.83 25.29 2.82
N GLU A 37 17.78 24.34 2.84
CA GLU A 37 18.96 24.40 3.70
C GLU A 37 19.88 25.56 3.38
N ALA A 38 20.03 25.91 2.10
CA ALA A 38 20.79 27.07 1.68
C ALA A 38 20.16 28.37 2.23
N PHE A 39 18.83 28.47 2.23
CA PHE A 39 18.11 29.60 2.83
C PHE A 39 18.31 29.66 4.35
N VAL A 40 18.17 28.52 5.05
CA VAL A 40 18.42 28.41 6.50
C VAL A 40 19.84 28.86 6.85
N ARG A 41 20.84 28.42 6.07
CA ARG A 41 22.26 28.76 6.30
C ARG A 41 22.56 30.25 6.14
N ARG A 42 21.78 30.97 5.33
CA ARG A 42 21.94 32.42 5.12
C ARG A 42 21.36 33.27 6.27
N GLN A 43 20.55 32.69 7.15
CA GLN A 43 19.96 33.43 8.25
C GLN A 43 21.02 33.81 9.30
N PRO A 44 20.90 34.97 9.95
CA PRO A 44 21.77 35.37 11.05
C PRO A 44 21.80 34.31 12.16
N ARG A 45 22.98 34.05 12.71
CA ARG A 45 23.17 33.12 13.82
C ARG A 45 23.45 33.89 15.10
N VAL A 46 22.74 33.55 16.17
CA VAL A 46 22.90 34.13 17.50
C VAL A 46 23.24 33.01 18.48
N SER A 47 24.26 33.21 19.30
CA SER A 47 24.64 32.32 20.40
C SER A 47 24.16 32.88 21.73
N GLY A 48 23.66 32.02 22.64
CA GLY A 48 23.33 32.41 24.02
C GLY A 48 21.85 32.74 24.31
N ALA A 49 20.93 32.51 23.36
CA ALA A 49 19.50 32.61 23.61
C ALA A 49 18.98 31.31 24.27
N SER A 50 18.19 31.44 25.34
CA SER A 50 17.72 30.31 26.16
C SER A 50 16.38 29.73 25.72
N GLU A 51 15.60 30.42 24.88
CA GLU A 51 14.29 29.93 24.43
C GLU A 51 14.10 30.07 22.91
N GLN A 52 13.60 29.00 22.30
CA GLN A 52 13.22 28.99 20.90
C GLN A 52 11.75 29.41 20.78
N VAL A 53 11.51 30.57 20.19
CA VAL A 53 10.15 31.10 19.95
C VAL A 53 9.72 30.83 18.51
N LEU A 54 8.41 30.63 18.28
CA LEU A 54 7.84 30.61 16.94
C LEU A 54 7.88 32.01 16.32
N GLY A 55 8.30 32.11 15.07
CA GLY A 55 8.30 33.37 14.35
C GLY A 55 6.96 33.65 13.68
N ARG A 56 6.69 34.94 13.42
CA ARG A 56 5.41 35.41 12.86
C ARG A 56 5.07 34.81 11.50
N SER A 57 6.09 34.52 10.68
CA SER A 57 5.87 33.90 9.37
C SER A 57 5.36 32.48 9.53
N LEU A 58 5.90 31.73 10.51
CA LEU A 58 5.44 30.38 10.82
C LEU A 58 4.02 30.38 11.40
N GLU A 59 3.71 31.29 12.32
CA GLU A 59 2.33 31.47 12.83
C GLU A 59 1.33 31.73 11.68
N THR A 60 1.68 32.63 10.77
CA THR A 60 0.85 32.95 9.60
C THR A 60 0.65 31.74 8.68
N LEU A 61 1.71 30.95 8.47
CA LEU A 61 1.65 29.73 7.67
C LEU A 61 0.70 28.68 8.30
N VAL A 62 0.79 28.49 9.62
CA VAL A 62 -0.08 27.55 10.35
C VAL A 62 -1.54 28.00 10.27
N VAL A 63 -1.84 29.28 10.47
CA VAL A 63 -3.21 29.82 10.32
C VAL A 63 -3.75 29.60 8.91
N ARG A 64 -2.92 29.73 7.88
CA ARG A 64 -3.32 29.43 6.50
C ARG A 64 -3.59 27.94 6.28
N ALA A 65 -2.74 27.07 6.82
CA ALA A 65 -2.94 25.63 6.77
C ALA A 65 -4.24 25.21 7.49
N GLU A 66 -4.57 25.83 8.64
CA GLU A 66 -5.85 25.63 9.32
C GLU A 66 -7.06 26.07 8.48
N ALA A 67 -6.94 27.19 7.77
CA ALA A 67 -8.00 27.64 6.86
C ALA A 67 -8.21 26.67 5.69
N LEU A 68 -7.12 26.10 5.14
CA LEU A 68 -7.18 25.05 4.12
C LEU A 68 -7.82 23.77 4.66
N ALA A 69 -7.39 23.31 5.83
CA ALA A 69 -7.97 22.14 6.50
C ALA A 69 -9.49 22.30 6.69
N LYS A 70 -9.95 23.46 7.18
CA LYS A 70 -11.39 23.78 7.31
C LYS A 70 -12.12 23.74 5.97
N ARG A 71 -11.54 24.33 4.92
CA ARG A 71 -12.11 24.30 3.56
C ARG A 71 -12.23 22.87 3.01
N TRP A 72 -11.30 22.00 3.37
CA TRP A 72 -11.29 20.59 2.94
C TRP A 72 -12.13 19.67 3.83
N GLY A 73 -12.76 20.20 4.89
CA GLY A 73 -13.52 19.40 5.85
C GLY A 73 -12.66 18.54 6.77
N ASP A 74 -11.40 18.87 6.94
CA ASP A 74 -10.47 18.16 7.81
C ASP A 74 -10.67 18.54 9.28
N ARG A 75 -10.54 17.54 10.17
CA ARG A 75 -10.52 17.74 11.62
C ARG A 75 -9.15 18.14 12.16
N TYR A 76 -8.09 17.78 11.42
CA TYR A 76 -6.69 18.04 11.78
C TYR A 76 -5.95 18.73 10.64
N VAL A 77 -4.93 19.52 10.97
CA VAL A 77 -4.05 20.13 9.96
C VAL A 77 -3.12 19.05 9.43
N SER A 78 -3.21 18.80 8.12
CA SER A 78 -2.47 17.76 7.41
C SER A 78 -1.17 18.29 6.80
N VAL A 79 -0.24 17.40 6.43
CA VAL A 79 1.01 17.80 5.77
C VAL A 79 0.72 18.42 4.40
N GLU A 80 -0.31 17.96 3.71
CA GLU A 80 -0.82 18.56 2.48
C GLU A 80 -1.25 20.02 2.71
N ALA A 81 -1.96 20.30 3.80
CA ALA A 81 -2.39 21.67 4.13
C ALA A 81 -1.19 22.57 4.43
N LEU A 82 -0.19 22.05 5.17
CA LEU A 82 1.05 22.76 5.45
C LEU A 82 1.85 23.05 4.18
N VAL A 83 2.05 22.05 3.32
CA VAL A 83 2.79 22.19 2.05
C VAL A 83 2.07 23.15 1.11
N MET A 84 0.75 23.06 1.00
CA MET A 84 -0.04 23.98 0.19
C MET A 84 0.01 25.42 0.72
N ALA A 85 0.11 25.62 2.04
CA ALA A 85 0.27 26.94 2.62
C ALA A 85 1.59 27.65 2.24
N TYR A 86 2.64 26.92 1.82
CA TYR A 86 3.91 27.53 1.37
C TYR A 86 3.79 28.26 0.03
N ALA A 87 2.79 27.95 -0.80
CA ALA A 87 2.59 28.67 -2.07
C ALA A 87 2.35 30.18 -1.87
N ASP A 88 1.81 30.57 -0.71
CA ASP A 88 1.56 31.96 -0.32
C ASP A 88 2.50 32.44 0.81
N ASP A 89 3.53 31.67 1.17
CA ASP A 89 4.49 32.07 2.21
C ASP A 89 5.34 33.25 1.73
N ALA A 90 5.18 34.40 2.38
CA ALA A 90 5.87 35.63 2.02
C ALA A 90 7.35 35.66 2.45
N ARG A 91 7.78 34.73 3.31
CA ARG A 91 9.15 34.71 3.83
C ARG A 91 10.13 34.09 2.85
N PHE A 92 9.85 32.88 2.36
CA PHE A 92 10.70 32.22 1.37
C PHE A 92 9.96 31.21 0.50
N GLY A 93 8.89 30.57 1.00
CA GLY A 93 8.23 29.45 0.34
C GLY A 93 7.68 29.80 -1.05
N ARG A 94 6.97 30.93 -1.17
CA ARG A 94 6.40 31.38 -2.46
C ARG A 94 7.47 31.60 -3.51
N ASP A 95 8.55 32.29 -3.13
CA ASP A 95 9.63 32.64 -4.05
C ASP A 95 10.44 31.39 -4.43
N LEU A 96 10.67 30.47 -3.49
CA LEU A 96 11.31 29.18 -3.73
C LEU A 96 10.49 28.30 -4.68
N PHE A 97 9.18 28.19 -4.46
CA PHE A 97 8.29 27.41 -5.33
C PHE A 97 8.24 28.00 -6.73
N LYS A 98 8.18 29.34 -6.84
CA LYS A 98 8.23 30.04 -8.12
C LYS A 98 9.56 29.82 -8.86
N GLU A 99 10.68 29.89 -8.15
CA GLU A 99 12.01 29.62 -8.72
C GLU A 99 12.10 28.20 -9.30
N LEU A 100 11.46 27.24 -8.65
CA LEU A 100 11.43 25.83 -9.05
C LEU A 100 10.30 25.49 -10.05
N GLY A 101 9.54 26.49 -10.51
CA GLY A 101 8.47 26.29 -11.49
C GLY A 101 7.19 25.66 -10.94
N VAL A 102 7.00 25.59 -9.61
CA VAL A 102 5.75 25.14 -9.00
C VAL A 102 4.74 26.27 -9.00
N THR A 103 3.57 25.99 -9.56
CA THR A 103 2.41 26.88 -9.51
C THR A 103 1.44 26.44 -8.42
N GLN A 104 0.60 27.37 -7.96
CA GLN A 104 -0.49 27.02 -7.04
C GLN A 104 -1.42 25.96 -7.62
N ALA A 105 -1.74 26.07 -8.91
CA ALA A 105 -2.60 25.12 -9.62
C ALA A 105 -1.98 23.72 -9.70
N SER A 106 -0.68 23.59 -10.01
CA SER A 106 -0.01 22.30 -10.04
C SER A 106 0.05 21.66 -8.65
N LEU A 107 0.29 22.46 -7.61
CA LEU A 107 0.32 21.96 -6.24
C LEU A 107 -1.06 21.52 -5.75
N GLU A 108 -2.10 22.27 -6.10
CA GLU A 108 -3.50 21.92 -5.78
C GLU A 108 -3.93 20.63 -6.48
N ALA A 109 -3.59 20.44 -7.76
CA ALA A 109 -3.88 19.20 -8.48
C ALA A 109 -3.23 17.97 -7.82
N VAL A 110 -1.96 18.08 -7.43
CA VAL A 110 -1.23 17.01 -6.73
C VAL A 110 -1.84 16.71 -5.36
N VAL A 111 -2.18 17.76 -4.61
CA VAL A 111 -2.82 17.60 -3.29
C VAL A 111 -4.19 16.95 -3.43
N GLN A 112 -5.01 17.35 -4.41
CA GLN A 112 -6.31 16.73 -4.66
C GLN A 112 -6.18 15.26 -5.06
N GLU A 113 -5.22 14.92 -5.93
CA GLU A 113 -4.93 13.55 -6.34
C GLU A 113 -4.55 12.68 -5.13
N LEU A 114 -3.60 13.14 -4.32
CA LEU A 114 -3.14 12.42 -3.13
C LEU A 114 -4.23 12.24 -2.08
N ARG A 115 -5.12 13.23 -1.95
CA ARG A 115 -6.25 13.17 -1.02
C ARG A 115 -7.37 12.26 -1.50
N GLY A 116 -7.50 12.03 -2.82
CA GLY A 116 -8.51 11.12 -3.38
C GLY A 116 -9.95 11.41 -2.94
N GLY A 117 -10.29 12.67 -2.68
CA GLY A 117 -11.61 13.10 -2.18
C GLY A 117 -11.88 12.82 -0.69
N ARG A 118 -10.86 12.47 0.11
CA ARG A 118 -10.99 12.14 1.53
C ARG A 118 -10.64 13.31 2.43
N SER A 119 -11.28 13.35 3.60
CA SER A 119 -11.00 14.29 4.68
C SER A 119 -10.15 13.63 5.77
N VAL A 120 -9.21 14.38 6.35
CA VAL A 120 -8.34 13.94 7.46
C VAL A 120 -9.11 14.04 8.78
N GLN A 121 -9.57 12.90 9.28
CA GLN A 121 -10.39 12.80 10.50
C GLN A 121 -9.64 12.25 11.72
N ASP A 122 -8.38 11.83 11.57
CA ASP A 122 -7.53 11.21 12.59
C ASP A 122 -6.19 11.95 12.76
N GLN A 123 -5.59 11.89 13.96
CA GLN A 123 -4.33 12.57 14.30
C GLN A 123 -3.09 12.00 13.58
N ASN A 124 -3.14 10.76 13.11
CA ASN A 124 -2.03 10.12 12.43
C ASN A 124 -2.49 9.49 11.09
N PRO A 125 -2.76 10.33 10.07
CA PRO A 125 -3.22 9.85 8.78
C PRO A 125 -2.10 9.14 7.99
N GLU A 126 -0.83 9.57 8.13
CA GLU A 126 0.32 9.00 7.42
C GLU A 126 0.55 7.52 7.74
N GLY A 127 0.36 7.10 9.00
CA GLY A 127 0.45 5.68 9.40
C GLY A 127 -0.62 4.77 8.79
N LYS A 128 -1.69 5.34 8.20
CA LYS A 128 -2.78 4.61 7.54
C LYS A 128 -2.66 4.59 6.01
N TYR A 129 -1.72 5.35 5.43
CA TYR A 129 -1.59 5.49 3.97
C TYR A 129 -0.65 4.47 3.31
N GLU A 130 -0.02 3.56 4.06
CA GLU A 130 1.02 2.67 3.52
C GLU A 130 1.05 1.29 4.19
N ALA A 131 -0.09 0.80 4.68
CA ALA A 131 -0.12 -0.54 5.28
C ALA A 131 0.20 -1.61 4.24
N LEU A 132 -0.30 -1.46 3.00
CA LEU A 132 0.01 -2.36 1.89
C LEU A 132 1.47 -2.29 1.46
N ALA A 133 2.11 -1.11 1.49
CA ALA A 133 3.52 -0.97 1.15
C ALA A 133 4.44 -1.53 2.25
N LYS A 134 4.01 -1.45 3.52
CA LYS A 134 4.80 -1.93 4.66
C LYS A 134 4.69 -3.44 4.89
N TYR A 135 3.50 -3.99 4.70
CA TYR A 135 3.20 -5.39 4.99
C TYR A 135 2.91 -6.22 3.73
N GLY A 136 3.11 -5.64 2.55
CA GLY A 136 2.88 -6.32 1.29
C GLY A 136 3.95 -6.03 0.26
N ARG A 137 4.00 -6.89 -0.75
CA ARG A 137 4.87 -6.77 -1.93
C ARG A 137 4.00 -6.66 -3.18
N ASP A 138 4.17 -5.58 -3.93
CA ASP A 138 3.47 -5.40 -5.21
C ASP A 138 4.08 -6.31 -6.28
N LEU A 139 3.36 -7.38 -6.63
CA LEU A 139 3.78 -8.33 -7.66
C LEU A 139 3.63 -7.72 -9.06
N THR A 140 2.67 -6.81 -9.28
CA THR A 140 2.54 -6.15 -10.58
C THR A 140 3.64 -5.14 -10.84
N ALA A 141 4.09 -4.41 -9.82
CA ALA A 141 5.28 -3.57 -9.92
C ALA A 141 6.53 -4.41 -10.21
N ALA A 142 6.73 -5.50 -9.45
CA ALA A 142 7.84 -6.42 -9.71
C ALA A 142 7.81 -7.02 -11.13
N ALA A 143 6.61 -7.35 -11.66
CA ALA A 143 6.44 -7.82 -13.03
C ALA A 143 6.82 -6.75 -14.07
N ARG A 144 6.39 -5.49 -13.88
CA ARG A 144 6.77 -4.37 -14.77
C ARG A 144 8.29 -4.13 -14.79
N GLU A 145 8.92 -4.33 -13.65
CA GLU A 145 10.38 -4.18 -13.48
C GLU A 145 11.17 -5.40 -13.95
N GLY A 146 10.51 -6.48 -14.40
CA GLY A 146 11.17 -7.72 -14.83
C GLY A 146 11.87 -8.47 -13.69
N LYS A 147 11.42 -8.27 -12.44
CA LYS A 147 12.00 -8.88 -11.23
C LYS A 147 11.33 -10.18 -10.79
N LEU A 148 10.30 -10.62 -11.50
CA LEU A 148 9.64 -11.91 -11.24
C LEU A 148 10.29 -12.99 -12.10
N ASP A 149 10.43 -14.18 -11.53
CA ASP A 149 10.93 -15.34 -12.26
C ASP A 149 9.97 -15.73 -13.39
N PRO A 150 10.47 -16.33 -14.49
CA PRO A 150 9.62 -16.83 -15.56
C PRO A 150 8.73 -17.96 -15.05
N VAL A 151 7.42 -17.83 -15.28
CA VAL A 151 6.44 -18.83 -14.85
C VAL A 151 6.29 -19.90 -15.92
N ILE A 152 6.66 -21.13 -15.58
CA ILE A 152 6.72 -22.26 -16.52
C ILE A 152 5.75 -23.35 -16.08
N GLY A 153 4.92 -23.83 -17.01
CA GLY A 153 4.00 -24.96 -16.75
C GLY A 153 2.84 -24.64 -15.81
N ARG A 154 2.45 -23.37 -15.66
CA ARG A 154 1.34 -22.94 -14.78
C ARG A 154 0.23 -22.15 -15.49
N ASP A 155 0.16 -22.25 -16.81
CA ASP A 155 -0.78 -21.47 -17.62
C ASP A 155 -2.25 -21.80 -17.32
N ASP A 156 -2.55 -23.06 -17.03
CA ASP A 156 -3.93 -23.50 -16.78
C ASP A 156 -4.43 -23.00 -15.42
N GLU A 157 -3.59 -23.06 -14.38
CA GLU A 157 -3.89 -22.54 -13.05
C GLU A 157 -4.03 -21.01 -13.08
N VAL A 158 -3.12 -20.30 -13.77
CA VAL A 158 -3.21 -18.85 -13.95
C VAL A 158 -4.49 -18.47 -14.70
N ARG A 159 -4.82 -19.16 -15.81
CA ARG A 159 -6.06 -18.93 -16.55
C ARG A 159 -7.29 -19.15 -15.67
N ARG A 160 -7.28 -20.20 -14.83
CA ARG A 160 -8.38 -20.49 -13.91
C ARG A 160 -8.51 -19.44 -12.81
N CYS A 161 -7.40 -18.91 -12.28
CA CYS A 161 -7.38 -17.76 -11.38
C CYS A 161 -8.07 -16.54 -12.00
N ILE A 162 -7.69 -16.17 -13.24
CA ILE A 162 -8.29 -15.06 -14.00
C ILE A 162 -9.82 -15.25 -14.15
N GLN A 163 -10.24 -16.45 -14.55
CA GLN A 163 -11.65 -16.79 -14.72
C GLN A 163 -12.43 -16.63 -13.42
N ILE A 164 -11.89 -17.12 -12.30
CA ILE A 164 -12.54 -17.06 -10.99
C ILE A 164 -12.63 -15.63 -10.50
N LEU A 165 -11.54 -14.87 -10.55
CA LEU A 165 -11.52 -13.46 -10.14
C LEU A 165 -12.50 -12.61 -10.96
N SER A 166 -12.77 -12.97 -12.20
CA SER A 166 -13.73 -12.25 -13.06
C SER A 166 -15.20 -12.54 -12.74
N ARG A 167 -15.50 -13.51 -11.86
CA ARG A 167 -16.90 -13.87 -11.49
C ARG A 167 -17.53 -12.83 -10.56
N ARG A 168 -18.86 -12.86 -10.53
CA ARG A 168 -19.68 -12.09 -9.56
C ARG A 168 -19.77 -12.78 -8.19
N THR A 169 -19.76 -14.11 -8.17
CA THR A 169 -19.88 -14.94 -6.95
C THR A 169 -18.79 -16.01 -6.96
N LYS A 170 -18.43 -16.52 -5.77
CA LYS A 170 -17.29 -17.45 -5.59
C LYS A 170 -16.06 -17.00 -6.39
N ASN A 171 -15.70 -15.73 -6.21
CA ASN A 171 -14.73 -15.00 -7.03
C ASN A 171 -13.37 -14.83 -6.36
N ASN A 172 -13.10 -15.60 -5.31
CA ASN A 172 -11.80 -15.66 -4.64
C ASN A 172 -11.18 -17.04 -4.92
N PRO A 173 -10.09 -17.15 -5.70
CA PRO A 173 -9.43 -18.43 -5.91
C PRO A 173 -8.74 -18.90 -4.64
N VAL A 174 -8.69 -20.21 -4.43
CA VAL A 174 -7.78 -20.85 -3.46
C VAL A 174 -6.94 -21.88 -4.17
N LEU A 175 -5.64 -21.65 -4.19
CA LEU A 175 -4.63 -22.57 -4.69
C LEU A 175 -4.37 -23.63 -3.62
N ILE A 176 -4.70 -24.88 -3.94
CA ILE A 176 -4.57 -26.02 -3.03
C ILE A 176 -3.50 -26.96 -3.58
N GLY A 177 -2.48 -27.23 -2.79
CA GLY A 177 -1.42 -28.17 -3.14
C GLY A 177 -0.37 -28.27 -2.04
N GLU A 178 0.54 -29.23 -2.16
CA GLU A 178 1.62 -29.42 -1.19
C GLU A 178 2.54 -28.19 -1.11
N PRO A 179 3.27 -27.97 0.00
CA PRO A 179 4.31 -26.95 0.07
C PRO A 179 5.36 -27.16 -1.04
N GLY A 180 5.83 -26.06 -1.64
CA GLY A 180 6.88 -26.11 -2.66
C GLY A 180 6.43 -26.47 -4.09
N VAL A 181 5.16 -26.78 -4.34
CA VAL A 181 4.68 -27.07 -5.72
C VAL A 181 4.61 -25.84 -6.63
N GLY A 182 4.90 -24.64 -6.14
CA GLY A 182 4.88 -23.41 -6.95
C GLY A 182 3.55 -22.66 -6.94
N LYS A 183 2.80 -22.69 -5.83
CA LYS A 183 1.58 -21.87 -5.64
C LYS A 183 1.86 -20.37 -5.83
N THR A 184 2.99 -19.88 -5.31
CA THR A 184 3.45 -18.49 -5.50
C THR A 184 3.70 -18.14 -6.96
N ALA A 185 4.27 -19.08 -7.74
CA ALA A 185 4.50 -18.87 -9.17
C ALA A 185 3.19 -18.65 -9.96
N VAL A 186 2.06 -19.24 -9.51
CA VAL A 186 0.75 -18.95 -10.12
C VAL A 186 0.33 -17.50 -9.86
N ALA A 187 0.57 -16.96 -8.66
CA ALA A 187 0.28 -15.56 -8.36
C ALA A 187 1.19 -14.59 -9.14
N GLU A 188 2.47 -14.92 -9.27
CA GLU A 188 3.43 -14.15 -10.08
C GLU A 188 3.07 -14.18 -11.57
N GLY A 189 2.64 -15.33 -12.10
CA GLY A 189 2.19 -15.48 -13.48
C GLY A 189 0.92 -14.68 -13.76
N LEU A 190 0.01 -14.61 -12.78
CA LEU A 190 -1.14 -13.71 -12.86
C LEU A 190 -0.70 -12.24 -12.91
N ALA A 191 0.26 -11.81 -12.09
CA ALA A 191 0.77 -10.44 -12.13
C ALA A 191 1.38 -10.10 -13.50
N GLN A 192 2.15 -11.02 -14.09
CA GLN A 192 2.71 -10.87 -15.43
C GLN A 192 1.60 -10.68 -16.48
N ARG A 193 0.54 -11.51 -16.46
CA ARG A 193 -0.59 -11.38 -17.39
C ARG A 193 -1.38 -10.08 -17.22
N ILE A 194 -1.59 -9.62 -15.98
CA ILE A 194 -2.23 -8.33 -15.71
C ILE A 194 -1.42 -7.19 -16.35
N VAL A 195 -0.10 -7.20 -16.20
CA VAL A 195 0.80 -6.18 -16.75
C VAL A 195 0.85 -6.23 -18.28
N GLN A 196 0.83 -7.42 -18.86
CA GLN A 196 0.79 -7.61 -20.32
C GLN A 196 -0.58 -7.28 -20.94
N GLY A 197 -1.62 -7.10 -20.13
CA GLY A 197 -2.98 -6.89 -20.60
C GLY A 197 -3.67 -8.17 -21.08
N ASP A 198 -3.09 -9.36 -20.83
CA ASP A 198 -3.69 -10.66 -21.14
C ASP A 198 -4.69 -11.09 -20.05
N VAL A 199 -5.64 -10.20 -19.75
CA VAL A 199 -6.72 -10.41 -18.78
C VAL A 199 -8.00 -9.69 -19.25
N PRO A 200 -9.20 -10.15 -18.85
CA PRO A 200 -10.44 -9.44 -19.12
C PRO A 200 -10.42 -8.03 -18.53
N ASP A 201 -11.19 -7.11 -19.11
CA ASP A 201 -11.31 -5.71 -18.67
C ASP A 201 -11.55 -5.56 -17.16
N SER A 202 -12.29 -6.50 -16.58
CA SER A 202 -12.57 -6.51 -15.14
C SER A 202 -11.30 -6.58 -14.28
N LEU A 203 -10.19 -7.11 -14.79
CA LEU A 203 -8.91 -7.28 -14.09
C LEU A 203 -7.78 -6.40 -14.66
N GLN A 204 -8.03 -5.70 -15.77
CA GLN A 204 -7.07 -4.75 -16.31
C GLN A 204 -6.78 -3.65 -15.29
N ASN A 205 -5.53 -3.20 -15.26
CA ASN A 205 -5.04 -2.14 -14.37
C ASN A 205 -5.20 -2.41 -12.87
N ARG A 206 -5.53 -3.64 -12.45
CA ARG A 206 -5.51 -3.99 -11.03
C ARG A 206 -4.09 -4.21 -10.53
N THR A 207 -3.88 -3.93 -9.26
CA THR A 207 -2.63 -4.21 -8.56
C THR A 207 -2.76 -5.52 -7.80
N LEU A 208 -1.84 -6.46 -8.02
CA LEU A 208 -1.75 -7.70 -7.24
C LEU A 208 -0.69 -7.52 -6.14
N ILE A 209 -1.11 -7.59 -4.89
CA ILE A 209 -0.23 -7.41 -3.73
C ILE A 209 -0.16 -8.71 -2.95
N SER A 210 1.04 -9.23 -2.73
CA SER A 210 1.30 -10.34 -1.83
C SER A 210 1.38 -9.84 -0.40
N LEU A 211 0.55 -10.37 0.50
CA LEU A 211 0.59 -10.05 1.92
C LEU A 211 1.72 -10.84 2.60
N ASP A 212 2.57 -10.15 3.35
CA ASP A 212 3.57 -10.77 4.22
C ASP A 212 3.00 -10.91 5.63
N VAL A 213 2.50 -12.12 5.94
CA VAL A 213 1.98 -12.45 7.27
C VAL A 213 3.09 -12.40 8.33
N GLY A 214 4.32 -12.76 7.96
CA GLY A 214 5.48 -12.68 8.82
C GLY A 214 5.77 -11.24 9.25
N ALA A 215 5.71 -10.28 8.32
CA ALA A 215 5.88 -8.86 8.60
C ALA A 215 4.77 -8.29 9.50
N LEU A 216 3.54 -8.79 9.38
CA LEU A 216 2.44 -8.41 10.27
C LEU A 216 2.69 -8.87 11.72
N ILE A 217 3.23 -10.08 11.90
CA ILE A 217 3.57 -10.66 13.20
C ILE A 217 4.86 -10.06 13.77
N ALA A 218 5.84 -9.75 12.92
CA ALA A 218 7.16 -9.28 13.32
C ALA A 218 7.05 -7.99 14.16
N GLY A 219 7.59 -8.03 15.37
CA GLY A 219 7.55 -6.90 16.30
C GLY A 219 6.15 -6.58 16.84
N ALA A 220 5.15 -7.46 16.67
CA ALA A 220 3.91 -7.40 17.41
C ALA A 220 4.14 -8.03 18.79
N LYS A 221 4.07 -7.24 19.86
CA LYS A 221 4.23 -7.76 21.24
C LYS A 221 2.92 -8.34 21.80
N PHE A 222 1.79 -7.91 21.23
CA PHE A 222 0.45 -8.28 21.64
C PHE A 222 -0.40 -8.66 20.43
N ARG A 223 -1.34 -9.59 20.60
CA ARG A 223 -2.27 -10.03 19.52
C ARG A 223 -3.06 -8.87 18.89
N GLY A 224 -3.46 -7.89 19.70
CA GLY A 224 -4.20 -6.72 19.21
C GLY A 224 -3.41 -5.89 18.19
N GLU A 225 -2.07 -5.84 18.28
CA GLU A 225 -1.24 -5.10 17.33
C GLU A 225 -1.26 -5.75 15.95
N PHE A 226 -1.27 -7.09 15.87
CA PHE A 226 -1.43 -7.81 14.61
C PHE A 226 -2.79 -7.51 13.98
N GLU A 227 -3.88 -7.60 14.77
CA GLU A 227 -5.23 -7.31 14.29
C GLU A 227 -5.36 -5.87 13.78
N GLU A 228 -4.77 -4.90 14.48
CA GLU A 228 -4.75 -3.50 14.03
C GLU A 228 -4.00 -3.32 12.71
N ARG A 229 -2.84 -3.98 12.55
CA ARG A 229 -2.06 -3.94 11.30
C ARG A 229 -2.83 -4.58 10.15
N LEU A 230 -3.42 -5.75 10.36
CA LEU A 230 -4.22 -6.43 9.36
C LEU A 230 -5.47 -5.61 9.00
N LYS A 231 -6.12 -4.98 9.99
CA LYS A 231 -7.25 -4.08 9.76
C LYS A 231 -6.85 -2.86 8.93
N ALA A 232 -5.64 -2.32 9.13
CA ALA A 232 -5.12 -1.24 8.30
C ALA A 232 -4.92 -1.70 6.85
N VAL A 233 -4.33 -2.88 6.64
CA VAL A 233 -4.18 -3.48 5.29
C VAL A 233 -5.53 -3.68 4.62
N ILE A 234 -6.49 -4.33 5.30
CA ILE A 234 -7.82 -4.60 4.75
C ILE A 234 -8.54 -3.29 4.41
N LYS A 235 -8.44 -2.27 5.27
CA LYS A 235 -9.02 -0.95 5.02
C LYS A 235 -8.46 -0.32 3.75
N GLU A 236 -7.15 -0.40 3.53
CA GLU A 236 -6.51 0.14 2.33
C GLU A 236 -6.96 -0.60 1.06
N VAL A 237 -7.14 -1.93 1.14
CA VAL A 237 -7.71 -2.71 0.03
C VAL A 237 -9.17 -2.31 -0.24
N GLN A 238 -10.00 -2.14 0.79
CA GLN A 238 -11.39 -1.70 0.64
C GLN A 238 -11.46 -0.31 -0.02
N ASP A 239 -10.60 0.58 0.46
CA ASP A 239 -10.43 1.95 0.00
C ASP A 239 -9.97 2.03 -1.47
N SER A 240 -9.35 0.98 -2.00
CA SER A 240 -8.98 0.86 -3.42
C SER A 240 -10.17 0.62 -4.35
N GLN A 241 -11.38 0.41 -3.81
CA GLN A 241 -12.62 0.17 -4.56
C GLN A 241 -12.49 -0.97 -5.59
N GLY A 242 -11.75 -2.02 -5.23
CA GLY A 242 -11.50 -3.19 -6.08
C GLY A 242 -10.31 -3.05 -7.04
N GLY A 243 -9.54 -1.96 -6.97
CA GLY A 243 -8.29 -1.79 -7.69
C GLY A 243 -7.18 -2.74 -7.23
N VAL A 244 -7.26 -3.23 -5.98
CA VAL A 244 -6.28 -4.18 -5.41
C VAL A 244 -6.86 -5.59 -5.32
N VAL A 245 -6.05 -6.58 -5.70
CA VAL A 245 -6.25 -8.00 -5.41
C VAL A 245 -5.16 -8.43 -4.42
N LEU A 246 -5.54 -9.09 -3.34
CA LEU A 246 -4.60 -9.54 -2.32
C LEU A 246 -4.25 -11.01 -2.50
N PHE A 247 -2.97 -11.35 -2.63
CA PHE A 247 -2.49 -12.72 -2.52
C PHE A 247 -2.09 -12.99 -1.07
N ILE A 248 -2.63 -14.05 -0.48
CA ILE A 248 -2.36 -14.46 0.89
C ILE A 248 -1.82 -15.89 0.84
N ASP A 249 -0.51 -16.04 0.98
CA ASP A 249 0.08 -17.35 1.20
C ASP A 249 -0.28 -17.85 2.61
N GLU A 250 -0.41 -19.16 2.75
CA GLU A 250 -0.84 -19.81 3.98
C GLU A 250 -2.10 -19.17 4.58
N ILE A 251 -3.12 -18.94 3.76
CA ILE A 251 -4.33 -18.19 4.15
C ILE A 251 -5.01 -18.76 5.42
N HIS A 252 -4.87 -20.06 5.66
CA HIS A 252 -5.36 -20.76 6.85
C HIS A 252 -4.79 -20.17 8.16
N THR A 253 -3.62 -19.55 8.15
CA THR A 253 -3.01 -18.90 9.33
C THR A 253 -3.82 -17.70 9.82
N ILE A 254 -4.57 -17.06 8.92
CA ILE A 254 -5.39 -15.86 9.20
C ILE A 254 -6.86 -16.22 9.42
N VAL A 255 -7.37 -17.25 8.74
CA VAL A 255 -8.78 -17.66 8.82
C VAL A 255 -9.03 -18.83 9.78
N GLY A 256 -7.99 -19.53 10.22
CA GLY A 256 -8.08 -20.75 11.00
C GLY A 256 -8.52 -20.52 12.44
N ALA A 257 -9.71 -21.02 12.78
CA ALA A 257 -10.23 -21.00 14.14
C ALA A 257 -9.47 -21.98 15.06
N GLY A 258 -8.74 -21.44 16.04
CA GLY A 258 -8.83 -21.95 17.41
C GLY A 258 -8.11 -23.26 17.79
N ARG A 259 -7.24 -23.86 16.96
CA ARG A 259 -6.63 -25.19 17.28
C ARG A 259 -5.20 -25.18 17.82
N GLY A 260 -4.71 -24.05 18.30
CA GLY A 260 -3.50 -23.99 19.11
C GLY A 260 -3.52 -22.75 19.99
N GLU A 261 -2.75 -22.74 21.08
CA GLU A 261 -2.62 -21.60 22.03
C GLU A 261 -2.11 -20.28 21.39
N GLY A 262 -2.06 -20.17 20.05
CA GLY A 262 -1.65 -19.01 19.28
C GLY A 262 -2.49 -18.72 18.02
N SER A 263 -3.58 -19.43 17.74
CA SER A 263 -4.37 -19.20 16.51
C SER A 263 -5.02 -17.81 16.51
N MET A 264 -4.70 -16.99 15.50
CA MET A 264 -5.20 -15.64 15.32
C MET A 264 -6.54 -15.71 14.57
N ASP A 265 -7.66 -15.43 15.24
CA ASP A 265 -8.99 -15.43 14.58
C ASP A 265 -9.27 -14.10 13.87
N ALA A 266 -8.48 -13.83 12.83
CA ALA A 266 -8.73 -12.73 11.91
C ALA A 266 -9.83 -13.07 10.88
N GLY A 267 -10.40 -14.28 10.92
CA GLY A 267 -11.54 -14.68 10.11
C GLY A 267 -12.74 -13.73 10.28
N ASN A 268 -12.95 -13.20 11.49
CA ASN A 268 -14.02 -12.22 11.76
C ASN A 268 -13.82 -10.87 11.05
N LEU A 269 -12.58 -10.49 10.73
CA LEU A 269 -12.27 -9.28 9.96
C LEU A 269 -12.51 -9.50 8.45
N LEU A 270 -12.17 -10.69 7.95
CA LEU A 270 -12.24 -11.01 6.52
C LEU A 270 -13.66 -11.38 6.06
N LYS A 271 -14.43 -12.13 6.86
CA LYS A 271 -15.76 -12.64 6.51
C LYS A 271 -16.72 -11.55 6.01
N PRO A 272 -16.90 -10.40 6.71
CA PRO A 272 -17.82 -9.35 6.25
C PRO A 272 -17.39 -8.73 4.91
N MET A 273 -16.08 -8.55 4.71
CA MET A 273 -15.51 -7.96 3.50
C MET A 273 -15.71 -8.88 2.29
N LEU A 274 -15.39 -10.16 2.45
CA LEU A 274 -15.63 -11.21 1.44
C LEU A 274 -17.13 -11.37 1.17
N ALA A 275 -17.97 -11.23 2.20
CA ALA A 275 -19.42 -11.32 2.07
C ALA A 275 -19.99 -10.21 1.17
N ARG A 276 -19.47 -8.99 1.32
CA ARG A 276 -19.86 -7.79 0.53
C ARG A 276 -19.17 -7.69 -0.83
N GLY A 277 -18.11 -8.48 -1.07
CA GLY A 277 -17.30 -8.40 -2.29
C GLY A 277 -16.38 -7.18 -2.32
N GLU A 278 -16.17 -6.53 -1.17
CA GLU A 278 -15.26 -5.39 -0.99
C GLU A 278 -13.79 -5.83 -0.99
N LEU A 279 -13.54 -7.10 -0.66
CA LEU A 279 -12.22 -7.72 -0.71
C LEU A 279 -12.23 -8.79 -1.82
N ARG A 280 -11.24 -8.71 -2.71
CA ARG A 280 -10.85 -9.81 -3.59
C ARG A 280 -9.48 -10.33 -3.18
N CYS A 281 -9.39 -11.63 -2.97
CA CYS A 281 -8.12 -12.26 -2.66
C CYS A 281 -7.94 -13.59 -3.37
N ILE A 282 -6.68 -14.02 -3.40
CA ILE A 282 -6.21 -15.33 -3.83
C ILE A 282 -5.57 -15.94 -2.58
N GLY A 283 -6.12 -17.06 -2.11
CA GLY A 283 -5.51 -17.82 -1.02
C GLY A 283 -4.60 -18.92 -1.54
N ALA A 284 -3.56 -19.26 -0.79
CA ALA A 284 -2.80 -20.50 -1.00
C ALA A 284 -2.73 -21.29 0.31
N THR A 285 -2.91 -22.61 0.23
CA THR A 285 -2.94 -23.50 1.41
C THR A 285 -2.74 -24.96 0.99
N THR A 286 -2.52 -25.87 1.95
CA THR A 286 -2.58 -27.31 1.71
C THR A 286 -4.03 -27.84 1.71
N LEU A 287 -4.21 -29.07 1.22
CA LEU A 287 -5.53 -29.70 1.17
C LEU A 287 -6.13 -29.90 2.57
N ASP A 288 -5.31 -30.33 3.53
CA ASP A 288 -5.78 -30.62 4.88
C ASP A 288 -6.20 -29.33 5.61
N GLU A 289 -5.38 -28.27 5.53
CA GLU A 289 -5.73 -26.96 6.09
C GLU A 289 -6.98 -26.36 5.44
N TYR A 290 -7.15 -26.52 4.12
CA TYR A 290 -8.37 -26.07 3.45
C TYR A 290 -9.61 -26.77 4.03
N ARG A 291 -9.56 -28.10 4.17
CA ARG A 291 -10.65 -28.90 4.74
C ARG A 291 -10.96 -28.52 6.18
N GLU A 292 -9.93 -28.23 6.96
CA GLU A 292 -10.09 -27.89 8.38
C GLU A 292 -10.57 -26.46 8.62
N CYS A 293 -10.06 -25.48 7.86
CA CYS A 293 -10.23 -24.06 8.16
C CYS A 293 -11.21 -23.34 7.23
N ILE A 294 -11.35 -23.77 5.97
CA ILE A 294 -12.17 -23.06 4.96
C ILE A 294 -13.43 -23.85 4.61
N GLU A 295 -13.30 -25.14 4.32
CA GLU A 295 -14.43 -25.97 3.86
C GLU A 295 -15.51 -26.14 4.93
N LYS A 296 -15.11 -26.27 6.20
CA LYS A 296 -16.03 -26.38 7.34
C LYS A 296 -16.77 -25.08 7.65
N ASP A 297 -16.24 -23.93 7.20
CA ASP A 297 -16.86 -22.62 7.42
C ASP A 297 -17.73 -22.22 6.22
N ALA A 298 -19.04 -22.35 6.39
CA ALA A 298 -20.00 -22.07 5.32
C ALA A 298 -20.00 -20.60 4.85
N ALA A 299 -19.45 -19.65 5.60
CA ALA A 299 -19.31 -18.27 5.15
C ALA A 299 -18.13 -18.13 4.17
N LEU A 300 -17.02 -18.80 4.45
CA LEU A 300 -15.81 -18.80 3.61
C LEU A 300 -15.98 -19.69 2.38
N GLU A 301 -16.51 -20.91 2.53
CA GLU A 301 -16.73 -21.87 1.44
C GLU A 301 -17.61 -21.30 0.30
N ARG A 302 -18.55 -20.40 0.64
CA ARG A 302 -19.40 -19.70 -0.33
C ARG A 302 -18.70 -18.56 -1.08
N ARG A 303 -17.48 -18.19 -0.71
CA ARG A 303 -16.72 -17.09 -1.29
C ARG A 303 -15.48 -17.54 -2.04
N PHE A 304 -14.96 -18.71 -1.69
CA PHE A 304 -13.77 -19.29 -2.29
C PHE A 304 -14.11 -20.34 -3.35
N GLN A 305 -13.24 -20.45 -4.35
CA GLN A 305 -13.28 -21.48 -5.39
C GLN A 305 -11.91 -22.16 -5.49
N GLN A 306 -11.90 -23.49 -5.38
CA GLN A 306 -10.68 -24.28 -5.38
C GLN A 306 -10.05 -24.36 -6.77
N ILE A 307 -8.71 -24.31 -6.79
CA ILE A 307 -7.82 -24.65 -7.90
C ILE A 307 -6.76 -25.60 -7.33
N LEU A 308 -6.71 -26.83 -7.85
CA LEU A 308 -5.68 -27.79 -7.48
C LEU A 308 -4.37 -27.42 -8.21
N VAL A 309 -3.27 -27.39 -7.48
CA VAL A 309 -1.92 -27.16 -7.99
C VAL A 309 -1.11 -28.42 -7.72
N GLU A 310 -0.89 -29.20 -8.77
CA GLU A 310 -0.17 -30.46 -8.66
C GLU A 310 1.34 -30.25 -8.74
N ALA A 311 2.10 -31.20 -8.20
CA ALA A 311 3.54 -31.22 -8.37
C ALA A 311 3.88 -31.33 -9.87
N PRO A 312 4.90 -30.61 -10.35
CA PRO A 312 5.29 -30.69 -11.75
C PRO A 312 5.74 -32.12 -12.09
N SER A 313 5.42 -32.56 -13.29
CA SER A 313 6.00 -33.77 -13.88
C SER A 313 7.53 -33.64 -14.02
N VAL A 314 8.20 -34.75 -14.30
CA VAL A 314 9.66 -34.74 -14.52
C VAL A 314 10.04 -33.82 -15.69
N GLU A 315 9.26 -33.83 -16.77
CA GLU A 315 9.51 -33.00 -17.96
C GLU A 315 9.29 -31.51 -17.68
N GLU A 316 8.25 -31.16 -16.93
CA GLU A 316 8.00 -29.79 -16.48
C GLU A 316 9.09 -29.33 -15.51
N THR A 317 9.53 -30.20 -14.60
CA THR A 317 10.63 -29.90 -13.66
C THR A 317 11.92 -29.58 -14.42
N ILE A 318 12.26 -30.36 -15.45
CA ILE A 318 13.41 -30.08 -16.32
C ILE A 318 13.25 -28.72 -17.00
N SER A 319 12.03 -28.40 -17.47
CA SER A 319 11.74 -27.12 -18.15
C SER A 319 11.86 -25.93 -17.18
N ILE A 320 11.35 -26.08 -15.95
CA ILE A 320 11.47 -25.09 -14.87
C ILE A 320 12.95 -24.84 -14.55
N LEU A 321 13.74 -25.90 -14.33
CA LEU A 321 15.17 -25.79 -14.01
C LEU A 321 15.98 -25.15 -15.15
N ARG A 322 15.59 -25.36 -16.41
CA ARG A 322 16.23 -24.70 -17.55
C ARG A 322 15.90 -23.21 -17.59
N GLY A 323 14.64 -22.84 -17.40
CA GLY A 323 14.22 -21.44 -17.44
C GLY A 323 14.70 -20.59 -16.28
N LEU A 324 14.98 -21.19 -15.11
CA LEU A 324 15.60 -20.49 -13.97
C LEU A 324 17.11 -20.25 -14.13
N ARG A 325 17.75 -20.85 -15.14
CA ARG A 325 19.20 -20.79 -15.37
C ARG A 325 19.59 -19.70 -16.38
N GLU A 326 18.63 -19.20 -17.15
CA GLU A 326 18.77 -18.08 -18.11
C GLU A 326 18.40 -16.74 -17.46
#